data_AF-A0AB35Y1J6-F1
#
_entry.id   AF-A0AB35Y1J6-F1
#
_cell.length_a   1.000
_cell.length_b   1.000
_cell.length_c   1.000
_cell.angle_alpha   90.00
_cell.angle_beta   90.00
_cell.angle_gamma   90.00
#
_symmetry.space_group_name_H-M   'P 1'
#
loop_
_entity.id
_entity.type
_entity.pdbx_description
1 polymer ?
#
loop_
_entity_poly.entity_id
_entity_poly.type
_entity_poly.pdbx_seq_one_letter_code
_entity_poly.pdbx_strand_id
1 'polypeptide(L)' 'MTALLALYLSVLDDRNFEEDFTEVYNTYKRLVYHTAYKIMGDSYLAEDVLQEVFLYVAKNFSKIHRENC' A
#
# COMPACT_ATOMS: atom_id res chain seq x y z
N MET A 1 -14.15 -7.35 2.16
CA MET A 1 -13.21 -6.21 2.34
C MET A 1 -12.45 -6.39 3.64
N THR A 2 -11.11 -6.47 3.57
CA THR A 2 -10.21 -6.42 4.72
C THR A 2 -10.15 -4.97 5.23
N ALA A 3 -10.45 -4.72 6.51
CA ALA A 3 -10.58 -3.36 7.09
C ALA A 3 -9.40 -2.41 6.79
N LEU A 4 -8.22 -2.97 6.56
CA LEU A 4 -6.97 -2.25 6.30
C LEU A 4 -6.91 -1.54 4.95
N LEU A 5 -7.48 -2.14 3.90
CA LEU A 5 -7.53 -1.50 2.58
C LEU A 5 -8.41 -0.26 2.63
N ALA A 6 -9.54 -0.32 3.36
CA ALA A 6 -10.43 0.81 3.53
C ALA A 6 -9.73 2.00 4.24
N LEU A 7 -8.81 1.72 5.17
CA LEU A 7 -7.99 2.76 5.79
C LEU A 7 -7.11 3.48 4.76
N TYR A 8 -6.43 2.74 3.88
CA TYR A 8 -5.60 3.38 2.85
C TYR A 8 -6.44 4.20 1.87
N LEU A 9 -7.58 3.66 1.43
CA LEU A 9 -8.49 4.37 0.54
C LEU A 9 -9.00 5.68 1.17
N SER A 10 -9.24 5.70 2.49
CA SER A 10 -9.65 6.91 3.20
C SER A 10 -8.59 8.02 3.24
N VAL A 11 -7.33 7.69 2.98
CA VAL A 11 -6.19 8.63 3.00
C VAL A 11 -5.82 9.09 1.58
N LEU A 12 -6.44 8.54 0.54
CA LEU A 12 -6.23 9.02 -0.83
C LEU A 12 -6.76 10.44 -1.01
N ASP A 13 -5.97 11.29 -1.65
CA ASP A 13 -6.34 12.69 -1.94
C ASP A 13 -7.49 12.79 -2.97
N ASP A 14 -7.57 11.85 -3.90
CA ASP A 14 -8.59 11.78 -4.95
C ASP A 14 -9.15 10.35 -5.05
N ARG A 15 -10.48 10.25 -4.96
CA ARG A 15 -11.21 8.98 -5.01
C ARG A 15 -11.21 8.34 -6.40
N ASN A 16 -10.87 9.09 -7.45
CA ASN A 16 -10.67 8.51 -8.79
C ASN A 16 -9.55 7.47 -8.82
N PHE A 17 -8.62 7.51 -7.85
CA PHE A 17 -7.52 6.56 -7.75
C PHE A 17 -7.84 5.31 -6.91
N GLU A 18 -9.06 5.14 -6.39
CA GLU A 18 -9.38 4.00 -5.52
C GLU A 18 -9.17 2.65 -6.23
N GLU A 19 -9.56 2.54 -7.49
CA GLU A 19 -9.39 1.31 -8.28
C GLU A 19 -7.91 1.04 -8.57
N ASP A 20 -7.18 2.04 -9.07
CA ASP A 20 -5.74 1.94 -9.35
C ASP A 20 -4.93 1.58 -8.10
N PHE A 21 -5.20 2.24 -6.97
CA PHE A 21 -4.53 1.94 -5.72
C PHE A 21 -4.85 0.52 -5.25
N THR A 22 -6.10 0.09 -5.41
CA THR A 22 -6.51 -1.28 -5.05
C THR A 22 -5.80 -2.32 -5.90
N GLU A 23 -5.57 -2.06 -7.18
CA GLU A 23 -4.78 -2.92 -8.05
C GLU A 23 -3.32 -3.00 -7.61
N VAL A 24 -2.68 -1.85 -7.33
CA VAL A 24 -1.32 -1.77 -6.80
C VAL A 24 -1.20 -2.55 -5.50
N TYR A 25 -2.12 -2.35 -4.55
CA TYR A 25 -2.14 -3.08 -3.29
C TYR A 25 -2.24 -4.59 -3.50
N ASN A 26 -3.20 -5.05 -4.29
CA ASN A 26 -3.41 -6.47 -4.51
C ASN A 26 -2.25 -7.15 -5.24
N THR A 27 -1.62 -6.43 -6.17
CA THR A 27 -0.46 -6.90 -6.93
C THR A 27 0.77 -7.04 -6.04
N TYR A 28 1.07 -6.02 -5.22
CA TYR A 28 2.37 -5.93 -4.55
C TYR A 28 2.37 -6.31 -3.07
N LYS A 29 1.22 -6.43 -2.39
CA LYS A 29 1.19 -6.71 -0.94
C LYS A 29 1.99 -7.94 -0.52
N ARG A 30 1.95 -9.03 -1.30
CA ARG A 30 2.72 -10.24 -1.01
C ARG A 30 4.22 -10.02 -1.16
N LEU A 31 4.63 -9.29 -2.19
CA LEU A 31 6.04 -8.98 -2.43
C LEU A 31 6.62 -8.14 -1.30
N VAL A 32 5.92 -7.08 -0.91
CA VAL A 32 6.33 -6.20 0.19
C VAL A 32 6.44 -6.99 1.49
N TYR A 33 5.41 -7.77 1.83
CA TYR A 33 5.41 -8.60 3.04
C TYR A 33 6.59 -9.57 3.08
N HIS A 34 6.79 -10.37 2.02
CA HIS A 34 7.86 -11.36 2.00
C HIS A 34 9.25 -10.72 1.99
N THR A 35 9.40 -9.54 1.41
CA THR A 35 10.66 -8.79 1.44
C THR A 35 10.93 -8.27 2.85
N ALA A 36 9.93 -7.68 3.51
CA ALA A 36 10.04 -7.24 4.89
C ALA A 36 10.34 -8.42 5.84
N TYR A 37 9.65 -9.54 5.67
CA TYR A 37 9.87 -10.74 6.48
C TYR A 37 11.28 -11.30 6.35
N LYS A 38 11.86 -11.31 5.14
CA LYS A 38 13.25 -11.74 4.93
C LYS A 38 14.27 -10.87 5.68
N ILE A 39 13.97 -9.60 5.91
CA ILE A 39 14.87 -8.64 6.58
C ILE A 39 14.64 -8.68 8.10
N MET A 40 13.38 -8.66 8.53
CA MET A 40 13.01 -8.55 9.95
C MET A 40 13.06 -9.88 10.69
N GLY A 41 12.82 -11.01 9.99
CA GLY A 41 12.73 -12.34 10.60
C GLY A 41 11.52 -12.54 11.51
N ASP A 42 10.64 -11.54 11.61
CA ASP A 42 9.46 -11.53 12.48
C ASP A 42 8.21 -11.15 11.67
N SER A 43 7.13 -11.91 11.87
CA SER A 43 5.90 -11.73 11.09
C SER A 43 5.12 -10.47 11.44
N TYR A 44 5.17 -10.03 12.70
CA TYR A 44 4.47 -8.83 13.15
C TYR A 44 5.20 -7.59 12.64
N LEU A 45 6.54 -7.55 12.78
CA LEU A 45 7.35 -6.47 12.23
C LEU A 45 7.26 -6.38 10.70
N ALA A 46 7.17 -7.52 10.01
CA ALA A 46 6.96 -7.54 8.56
C ALA A 46 5.60 -6.98 8.14
N GLU A 47 4.56 -7.24 8.95
CA GLU A 47 3.23 -6.68 8.72
C GLU A 47 3.21 -5.17 8.97
N ASP A 48 3.85 -4.68 10.03
CA ASP A 48 4.00 -3.25 10.32
C ASP A 48 4.71 -2.51 9.18
N VAL A 49 5.81 -3.06 8.66
CA VAL A 49 6.52 -2.49 7.50
C VAL A 49 5.62 -2.45 6.26
N LEU A 50 4.83 -3.52 6.02
CA LEU A 50 3.85 -3.52 4.93
C LEU A 50 2.83 -2.39 5.12
N GLN A 51 2.34 -2.17 6.35
CA GLN A 51 1.40 -1.08 6.63
C GLN A 51 1.99 0.28 6.28
N GLU A 52 3.20 0.56 6.75
CA GLU A 52 3.88 1.83 6.55
C GLU A 52 4.13 2.11 5.07
N VAL A 53 4.56 1.10 4.32
CA VAL A 53 4.80 1.21 2.87
C VAL A 53 3.52 1.60 2.13
N PHE A 54 2.42 0.88 2.35
CA PHE A 54 1.17 1.19 1.64
C PHE A 54 0.52 2.49 2.11
N LEU A 55 0.67 2.86 3.38
CA LEU A 55 0.24 4.17 3.86
C LEU A 55 1.02 5.31 3.20
N TYR A 56 2.33 5.15 3.02
CA TYR A 56 3.17 6.12 2.32
C TYR A 56 2.78 6.24 0.84
N VAL A 57 2.56 5.11 0.18
CA VAL A 57 2.11 5.08 -1.23
C VAL A 57 0.75 5.75 -1.38
N ALA A 58 -0.22 5.47 -0.51
CA ALA A 58 -1.54 6.09 -0.55
C ALA A 58 -1.46 7.62 -0.43
N LYS A 59 -0.70 8.12 0.55
CA LYS A 59 -0.48 9.57 0.78
C LYS A 59 0.19 10.31 -0.38
N ASN A 60 0.85 9.60 -1.28
CA ASN A 60 1.58 10.20 -2.41
C ASN A 60 1.08 9.71 -3.77
N PHE A 61 -0.04 8.99 -3.79
CA PHE A 61 -0.50 8.30 -5.00
C PHE A 61 -0.81 9.26 -6.15
N SER A 62 -1.41 10.41 -5.81
CA SER A 62 -1.70 11.49 -6.75
C SER A 62 -0.47 12.04 -7.48
N LYS A 63 0.71 12.01 -6.84
CA LYS A 63 1.99 12.44 -7.44
C LYS A 63 2.57 11.36 -8.35
N ILE A 64 2.48 10.10 -7.94
CA ILE A 64 3.00 8.95 -8.69
C ILE A 64 2.22 8.74 -10.00
N HIS A 65 0.90 8.93 -9.97
CA HIS A 65 0.08 8.76 -11.16
C HIS A 65 0.27 9.90 -12.18
N ARG A 66 0.57 11.12 -11.72
CA ARG A 66 0.79 12.29 -12.60
C ARG A 66 2.01 12.18 -13.51
N GLU A 67 3.01 11.39 -13.17
CA GLU A 67 4.22 11.24 -13.98
C GLU A 67 4.07 10.22 -15.12
N ASN A 68 2.97 9.46 -15.15
CA ASN A 68 2.71 8.40 -16.13
C ASN A 68 1.58 8.71 -17.13
N CYS A 69 1.05 9.95 -17.12
CA CYS A 69 0.05 10.45 -18.07
C CYS A 69 0.64 11.48 -19.03
#